data_AF-A0AA39X7U7-F1
#
_entry.id   AF-A0AA39X7U7-F1
#
_cell.length_a   1.000
_cell.length_b   1.000
_cell.length_c   1.000
_cell.angle_alpha   90.00
_cell.angle_beta   90.00
_cell.angle_gamma   90.00
#
_symmetry.space_group_name_H-M   'P 1'
#
loop_
_entity.id
_entity.type
_entity.pdbx_description
1 polymer ?
#
loop_
_entity_poly.entity_id
_entity_poly.type
_entity_poly.pdbx_seq_one_letter_code
_entity_poly.pdbx_strand_id
1 'polypeptide(L)'
;MRFFGGVAIAISVLGLAIQEVAAAVPRPLQQRDAAFAAPKYKSNSTRAKAVKKAFQISWDGYYKYAFPHDSLRPVDNTYSDDRNGWGASAVDAFSTALVMRNWKVVNEILEFVPTINFNNTNSDVSLFETTIRYLGGLLSAYDLLTGPLANSTKYAKADVKAILKQSERLAKNLKVAFDTPSGVPDNNLRFGPPRTTGSTTNGIATIGTLVLEWTRLSDLTGNPEYGVLAQRAESYLLHPQPPSGEPFPGLLGTNVNISSGLFVDSSGGWGGGDDSFYEYLIKMYLYDPVRFAEYAGRWTLAVDSSIRYLTSHPTSRPELTYLAMWENRTTLQFVSEHLACFNGGNFILGGLTLDNPVYVNFGLELVDACRNTYTSTATGIGPEVFRWQDNRTPLDASNNQGPPASEAKFYNESGFWVSNANYVLRPEVIESIYYAYRATGDPKYQEWAWEAFLAINKTTAVGSGYSSINNVNVAGGGGFSNFQESFWFAEVLKYSYLIHAEDAVWQVQADHSNQFVYNTECHPIRIATGYERAKH
;
A
#
# COMPACT_ATOMS: atom_id res chain seq x y z
N MET A 1 66.98 3.37 -65.10
CA MET A 1 66.70 2.15 -65.88
C MET A 1 66.52 1.01 -64.88
N ARG A 2 65.38 0.31 -64.95
CA ARG A 2 64.85 -0.88 -64.22
C ARG A 2 65.81 -1.57 -63.22
N PHE A 3 65.37 -1.97 -62.02
CA PHE A 3 64.51 -3.15 -61.81
C PHE A 3 63.67 -3.08 -60.53
N PHE A 4 62.45 -3.64 -60.62
CA PHE A 4 61.50 -3.92 -59.53
C PHE A 4 61.95 -5.12 -58.70
N GLY A 5 61.71 -5.06 -57.39
CA GLY A 5 61.76 -6.21 -56.47
C GLY A 5 60.91 -5.89 -55.24
N GLY A 6 59.67 -6.41 -55.21
CA GLY A 6 58.74 -6.20 -54.11
C GLY A 6 59.10 -7.03 -52.87
N VAL A 7 58.96 -6.41 -51.70
CA VAL A 7 58.89 -7.11 -50.41
C VAL A 7 57.61 -6.61 -49.74
N ALA A 8 56.65 -7.51 -49.58
CA ALA A 8 55.44 -7.28 -48.81
C ALA A 8 55.75 -7.46 -47.33
N ILE A 9 55.60 -6.40 -46.53
CA ILE A 9 55.62 -6.47 -45.07
C ILE A 9 54.17 -6.50 -44.61
N ALA A 10 53.74 -7.64 -44.07
CA ALA A 10 52.45 -7.79 -43.42
C ALA A 10 52.47 -7.07 -42.07
N ILE A 11 51.69 -6.01 -41.94
CA ILE A 11 51.41 -5.35 -40.65
C ILE A 11 50.16 -6.03 -40.07
N SER A 12 50.36 -6.86 -39.06
CA SER A 12 49.29 -7.41 -38.22
C SER A 12 48.74 -6.31 -37.32
N VAL A 13 47.61 -5.72 -37.71
CA VAL A 13 46.82 -4.84 -36.86
C VAL A 13 45.96 -5.71 -35.94
N LEU A 14 46.30 -5.75 -34.64
CA LEU A 14 45.39 -6.25 -33.61
C LEU A 14 44.22 -5.27 -33.51
N GLY A 15 43.06 -5.66 -34.05
CA GLY A 15 41.81 -4.97 -33.84
C GLY A 15 41.33 -5.20 -32.41
N LEU A 16 41.46 -4.18 -31.56
CA LEU A 16 40.68 -4.06 -30.32
C LEU A 16 39.21 -3.84 -30.73
N ALA A 17 38.39 -4.87 -30.57
CA ALA A 17 36.94 -4.73 -30.69
C ALA A 17 36.42 -3.94 -29.48
N ILE A 18 36.20 -2.63 -29.68
CA ILE A 18 35.36 -1.84 -28.79
C ILE A 18 33.93 -2.24 -29.10
N GLN A 19 33.33 -3.05 -28.23
CA GLN A 19 31.88 -3.25 -28.22
C GLN A 19 31.25 -1.94 -27.73
N GLU A 20 30.79 -1.11 -28.68
CA GLU A 20 29.82 -0.07 -28.39
C GLU A 20 28.56 -0.75 -27.86
N VAL A 21 28.35 -0.68 -26.55
CA VAL A 21 27.04 -0.94 -25.94
C VAL A 21 26.16 0.21 -26.41
N ALA A 22 25.39 -0.02 -27.48
CA ALA A 22 24.38 0.91 -27.93
C ALA A 22 23.45 1.20 -26.74
N ALA A 23 23.56 2.39 -26.17
CA ALA A 23 22.56 2.90 -25.24
C ALA A 23 21.22 2.84 -25.96
N ALA A 24 20.30 2.02 -25.44
CA ALA A 24 18.94 1.98 -25.96
C ALA A 24 18.36 3.39 -25.84
N VAL A 25 18.16 4.02 -26.99
CA VAL A 25 17.41 5.28 -27.11
C VAL A 25 16.08 5.08 -26.39
N PRO A 26 15.67 5.99 -25.49
CA PRO A 26 14.36 5.92 -24.87
C PRO A 26 13.32 5.79 -25.99
N ARG A 27 12.47 4.76 -25.93
CA ARG A 27 11.32 4.71 -26.84
C ARG A 27 10.55 6.03 -26.65
N PRO A 28 10.22 6.75 -27.72
CA PRO A 28 9.27 7.86 -27.61
C PRO A 28 8.02 7.33 -26.91
N LEU A 29 7.48 8.10 -25.96
CA LEU A 29 6.18 7.84 -25.33
C LEU A 29 5.23 7.32 -26.40
N GLN A 30 4.93 6.02 -26.33
CA GLN A 30 4.08 5.36 -27.29
C GLN A 30 2.76 6.14 -27.28
N GLN A 31 2.27 6.45 -28.49
CA GLN A 31 1.04 7.19 -28.76
C GLN A 31 -0.02 6.86 -27.70
N ARG A 32 -0.45 7.86 -26.90
CA ARG A 32 -1.48 7.68 -25.88
C ARG A 32 -2.66 6.98 -26.56
N ASP A 33 -2.89 5.71 -26.22
CA ASP A 33 -4.08 5.01 -26.65
C ASP A 33 -5.30 5.77 -26.10
N ALA A 34 -6.46 5.62 -26.74
CA ALA A 34 -7.68 6.23 -26.26
C ALA A 34 -7.91 5.85 -24.78
N ALA A 35 -8.33 6.82 -23.96
CA ALA A 35 -8.55 6.62 -22.54
C ALA A 35 -9.36 5.35 -22.26
N PHE A 36 -9.02 4.64 -21.17
CA PHE A 36 -9.74 3.43 -20.78
C PHE A 36 -11.24 3.72 -20.66
N ALA A 37 -12.07 2.93 -21.34
CA ALA A 37 -13.50 3.01 -21.18
C ALA A 37 -13.91 2.33 -19.88
N ALA A 38 -14.81 2.95 -19.10
CA ALA A 38 -15.37 2.32 -17.92
C ALA A 38 -16.09 1.00 -18.28
N PRO A 39 -15.67 -0.14 -17.71
CA PRO A 39 -16.37 -1.40 -17.93
C PRO A 39 -17.73 -1.42 -17.24
N LYS A 40 -18.59 -2.37 -17.62
CA LYS A 40 -19.90 -2.54 -16.97
C LYS A 40 -19.73 -3.30 -15.65
N TYR A 41 -19.79 -2.57 -14.55
CA TYR A 41 -19.75 -3.17 -13.21
C TYR A 41 -21.07 -3.88 -12.86
N LYS A 42 -20.96 -5.09 -12.30
CA LYS A 42 -22.09 -5.87 -11.76
C LYS A 42 -21.97 -5.98 -10.24
N SER A 43 -22.96 -5.46 -9.53
CA SER A 43 -23.06 -5.67 -8.08
C SER A 43 -23.54 -7.09 -7.74
N ASN A 44 -23.12 -7.62 -6.60
CA ASN A 44 -23.66 -8.84 -6.01
C ASN A 44 -24.17 -8.55 -4.58
N SER A 45 -25.47 -8.26 -4.48
CA SER A 45 -26.07 -7.83 -3.21
C SER A 45 -26.02 -8.89 -2.11
N THR A 46 -26.04 -10.19 -2.46
CA THR A 46 -25.93 -11.29 -1.49
C THR A 46 -24.54 -11.31 -0.86
N ARG A 47 -23.48 -11.23 -1.67
CA ARG A 47 -22.10 -11.19 -1.17
C ARG A 47 -21.83 -9.91 -0.38
N ALA A 48 -22.27 -8.77 -0.89
CA ALA A 48 -22.15 -7.49 -0.19
C ALA A 48 -22.84 -7.51 1.20
N LYS A 49 -24.01 -8.15 1.33
CA LYS A 49 -24.70 -8.34 2.62
C LYS A 49 -23.95 -9.29 3.55
N ALA A 50 -23.29 -10.32 3.03
CA ALA A 50 -22.48 -11.23 3.84
C ALA A 50 -21.24 -10.53 4.43
N VAL A 51 -20.56 -9.68 3.65
CA VAL A 51 -19.45 -8.86 4.15
C VAL A 51 -19.94 -7.86 5.21
N LYS A 52 -21.08 -7.19 4.98
CA LYS A 52 -21.72 -6.34 5.99
C LYS A 52 -22.04 -7.10 7.29
N LYS A 53 -22.42 -8.38 7.20
CA LYS A 53 -22.66 -9.21 8.38
C LYS A 53 -21.37 -9.48 9.14
N ALA A 54 -20.25 -9.78 8.46
CA ALA A 54 -18.94 -9.93 9.10
C ALA A 54 -18.49 -8.61 9.77
N PHE A 55 -18.69 -7.47 9.10
CA PHE A 55 -18.47 -6.15 9.69
C PHE A 55 -19.30 -5.96 10.96
N GLN A 56 -20.59 -6.29 10.94
CA GLN A 56 -21.47 -6.11 12.10
C GLN A 56 -21.06 -7.02 13.27
N ILE A 57 -20.72 -8.29 13.03
CA ILE A 57 -20.20 -9.20 14.06
C ILE A 57 -18.96 -8.60 14.72
N SER A 58 -18.01 -8.15 13.90
CA SER A 58 -16.74 -7.57 14.36
C SER A 58 -16.99 -6.29 15.18
N TRP A 59 -17.87 -5.41 14.70
CA TRP A 59 -18.21 -4.17 15.39
C TRP A 59 -18.92 -4.45 16.71
N ASP A 60 -19.91 -5.34 16.74
CA ASP A 60 -20.64 -5.67 17.96
C ASP A 60 -19.72 -6.29 19.02
N GLY A 61 -18.75 -7.12 18.61
CA GLY A 61 -17.70 -7.64 19.50
C GLY A 61 -16.78 -6.54 20.03
N TYR A 62 -16.21 -5.74 19.13
CA TYR A 62 -15.35 -4.60 19.48
C TYR A 62 -16.06 -3.63 20.43
N TYR A 63 -17.26 -3.17 20.06
CA TYR A 63 -18.04 -2.19 20.82
C TYR A 63 -18.40 -2.69 22.21
N LYS A 64 -18.63 -4.00 22.37
CA LYS A 64 -18.99 -4.59 23.66
C LYS A 64 -17.80 -4.83 24.59
N TYR A 65 -16.66 -5.25 24.04
CA TYR A 65 -15.56 -5.78 24.85
C TYR A 65 -14.29 -4.93 24.83
N ALA A 66 -14.15 -4.01 23.86
CA ALA A 66 -12.93 -3.23 23.67
C ALA A 66 -13.19 -1.73 23.56
N PHE A 67 -14.27 -1.25 22.95
CA PHE A 67 -14.51 0.20 22.82
C PHE A 67 -14.50 0.91 24.19
N PRO A 68 -13.79 2.05 24.35
CA PRO A 68 -13.10 2.84 23.33
C PRO A 68 -11.59 2.57 23.15
N HIS A 69 -11.08 1.42 23.60
CA HIS A 69 -9.69 0.98 23.37
C HIS A 69 -9.41 0.72 21.88
N ASP A 70 -8.12 0.56 21.53
CA ASP A 70 -7.71 0.49 20.13
C ASP A 70 -8.19 -0.76 19.39
N SER A 71 -7.92 -1.93 19.95
CA SER A 71 -8.08 -3.21 19.24
C SER A 71 -8.74 -4.28 20.11
N LEU A 72 -9.54 -5.14 19.48
CA LEU A 72 -10.21 -6.27 20.13
C LEU A 72 -9.25 -7.47 20.23
N ARG A 73 -9.28 -8.15 21.37
CA ARG A 73 -8.71 -9.49 21.56
C ARG A 73 -9.87 -10.50 21.60
N PRO A 74 -10.24 -11.09 20.44
CA PRO A 74 -11.55 -11.73 20.27
C PRO A 74 -11.69 -13.10 20.94
N VAL A 75 -10.60 -13.77 21.31
CA VAL A 75 -10.61 -15.10 21.94
C VAL A 75 -10.99 -15.01 23.41
N ASP A 76 -10.39 -14.06 24.14
CA ASP A 76 -10.60 -13.86 25.57
C ASP A 76 -11.51 -12.65 25.90
N ASN A 77 -11.99 -11.93 24.88
CA ASN A 77 -12.84 -10.75 25.00
C ASN A 77 -12.21 -9.64 25.85
N THR A 78 -10.93 -9.38 25.59
CA THR A 78 -10.19 -8.25 26.16
C THR A 78 -9.84 -7.25 25.06
N TYR A 79 -8.91 -6.34 25.33
CA TYR A 79 -8.47 -5.33 24.38
C TYR A 79 -6.95 -5.13 24.43
N SER A 80 -6.44 -4.40 23.45
CA SER A 80 -5.08 -3.88 23.43
C SER A 80 -5.12 -2.42 23.02
N ASP A 81 -4.30 -1.58 23.66
CA ASP A 81 -4.07 -0.19 23.25
C ASP A 81 -2.74 -0.09 22.49
N ASP A 82 -2.69 -0.77 21.34
CA ASP A 82 -1.51 -0.88 20.48
C ASP A 82 -1.31 0.34 19.56
N ARG A 83 -2.27 1.27 19.52
CA ARG A 83 -2.29 2.51 18.75
C ARG A 83 -2.59 3.71 19.65
N ASN A 84 -1.91 3.78 20.80
CA ASN A 84 -1.89 4.90 21.74
C ASN A 84 -3.15 5.12 22.60
N GLY A 85 -4.15 4.24 22.53
CA GLY A 85 -5.37 4.26 23.33
C GLY A 85 -6.35 5.35 22.88
N TRP A 86 -6.41 5.62 21.57
CA TRP A 86 -7.29 6.64 20.99
C TRP A 86 -8.47 6.04 20.22
N GLY A 87 -8.62 4.71 20.25
CA GLY A 87 -9.74 3.99 19.65
C GLY A 87 -9.53 3.73 18.16
N ALA A 88 -8.36 3.20 17.78
CA ALA A 88 -8.00 2.91 16.38
C ALA A 88 -9.11 2.19 15.61
N SER A 89 -9.65 1.08 16.11
CA SER A 89 -10.72 0.33 15.43
C SER A 89 -11.98 1.18 15.20
N ALA A 90 -12.32 2.11 16.11
CA ALA A 90 -13.45 3.00 15.91
C ALA A 90 -13.19 4.00 14.76
N VAL A 91 -12.00 4.60 14.71
CA VAL A 91 -11.67 5.58 13.67
C VAL A 91 -11.49 4.91 12.31
N ASP A 92 -10.83 3.75 12.27
CA ASP A 92 -10.60 2.98 11.04
C ASP A 92 -11.90 2.39 10.46
N ALA A 93 -12.83 1.97 11.33
CA ALA A 93 -14.16 1.51 10.90
C ALA A 93 -15.03 2.62 10.31
N PHE A 94 -14.73 3.89 10.57
CA PHE A 94 -15.63 4.99 10.29
C PHE A 94 -15.96 5.14 8.80
N SER A 95 -14.93 5.20 7.96
CA SER A 95 -15.08 5.26 6.50
C SER A 95 -15.80 4.04 5.93
N THR A 96 -15.53 2.84 6.45
CA THR A 96 -16.22 1.59 6.04
C THR A 96 -17.69 1.63 6.42
N ALA A 97 -18.03 2.05 7.64
CA ALA A 97 -19.41 2.18 8.09
C ALA A 97 -20.19 3.19 7.23
N LEU A 98 -19.57 4.30 6.81
CA LEU A 98 -20.16 5.29 5.91
C LEU A 98 -20.43 4.72 4.51
N VAL A 99 -19.44 4.06 3.91
CA VAL A 99 -19.55 3.39 2.60
C VAL A 99 -20.61 2.28 2.62
N MET A 100 -20.70 1.53 3.73
CA MET A 100 -21.74 0.53 3.97
C MET A 100 -23.10 1.15 4.34
N ARG A 101 -23.16 2.45 4.63
CA ARG A 101 -24.35 3.15 5.15
C ARG A 101 -24.90 2.54 6.44
N ASN A 102 -24.00 2.07 7.32
CA ASN A 102 -24.34 1.57 8.64
C ASN A 102 -24.50 2.72 9.64
N TRP A 103 -25.66 3.39 9.59
CA TRP A 103 -25.90 4.63 10.33
C TRP A 103 -25.85 4.50 11.85
N LYS A 104 -26.09 3.30 12.40
CA LYS A 104 -25.93 3.05 13.84
C LYS A 104 -24.47 3.25 14.25
N VAL A 105 -23.57 2.51 13.60
CA VAL A 105 -22.12 2.56 13.84
C VAL A 105 -21.54 3.95 13.55
N VAL A 106 -21.99 4.57 12.46
CA VAL A 106 -21.60 5.96 12.11
C VAL A 106 -21.92 6.93 13.24
N ASN A 107 -23.10 6.86 13.85
CA ASN A 107 -23.48 7.76 14.92
C ASN A 107 -22.71 7.46 16.22
N GLU A 108 -22.49 6.19 16.56
CA GLU A 108 -21.64 5.79 17.70
C GLU A 108 -20.23 6.39 17.58
N ILE A 109 -19.62 6.35 16.38
CA ILE A 109 -18.29 6.92 16.15
C ILE A 109 -18.34 8.46 16.13
N LEU A 110 -19.37 9.08 15.55
CA LEU A 110 -19.54 10.54 15.55
C LEU A 110 -19.64 11.11 16.96
N GLU A 111 -20.32 10.40 17.88
CA GLU A 111 -20.40 10.77 19.29
C GLU A 111 -19.05 10.60 20.01
N PHE A 112 -18.25 9.62 19.61
CA PHE A 112 -16.93 9.33 20.18
C PHE A 112 -15.86 10.35 19.78
N VAL A 113 -15.76 10.72 18.49
CA VAL A 113 -14.67 11.55 17.94
C VAL A 113 -14.38 12.82 18.75
N PRO A 114 -15.38 13.62 19.19
CA PRO A 114 -15.14 14.82 20.00
C PRO A 114 -14.49 14.53 21.37
N THR A 115 -14.61 13.31 21.89
CA THR A 115 -14.11 12.90 23.21
C THR A 115 -12.65 12.45 23.19
N ILE A 116 -12.10 12.13 22.01
CA ILE A 116 -10.72 11.66 21.87
C ILE A 116 -9.74 12.74 22.34
N ASN A 117 -8.82 12.34 23.22
CA ASN A 117 -7.78 13.23 23.74
C ASN A 117 -6.41 12.93 23.11
N PHE A 118 -6.20 13.42 21.89
CA PHE A 118 -4.92 13.33 21.18
C PHE A 118 -3.76 14.08 21.84
N ASN A 119 -3.93 14.70 23.02
CA ASN A 119 -2.87 15.32 23.81
C ASN A 119 -2.33 14.42 24.93
N ASN A 120 -2.85 13.21 25.08
CA ASN A 120 -2.39 12.29 26.11
C ASN A 120 -2.25 10.85 25.58
N THR A 121 -1.11 10.23 25.88
CA THR A 121 -0.89 8.78 25.75
C THR A 121 0.30 8.38 26.62
N ASN A 122 0.38 7.11 27.00
CA ASN A 122 1.45 6.56 27.83
C ASN A 122 2.46 5.72 27.03
N SER A 123 2.33 5.66 25.71
CA SER A 123 3.21 4.94 24.81
C SER A 123 3.89 5.86 23.79
N ASP A 124 4.96 5.38 23.18
CA ASP A 124 5.55 6.04 22.01
C ASP A 124 4.53 6.05 20.85
N VAL A 125 4.53 7.12 20.06
CA VAL A 125 3.59 7.35 18.96
C VAL A 125 4.32 7.22 17.64
N SER A 126 3.84 6.37 16.74
CA SER A 126 4.34 6.29 15.37
C SER A 126 3.64 7.33 14.50
N LEU A 127 4.39 8.25 13.90
CA LEU A 127 3.89 9.29 12.99
C LEU A 127 3.16 8.67 11.80
N PHE A 128 3.76 7.66 11.19
CA PHE A 128 3.21 6.90 10.07
C PHE A 128 1.87 6.25 10.44
N GLU A 129 1.87 5.37 11.45
CA GLU A 129 0.66 4.64 11.86
C GLU A 129 -0.46 5.58 12.28
N THR A 130 -0.11 6.68 12.96
CA THR A 130 -1.09 7.67 13.40
C THR A 130 -1.66 8.46 12.23
N THR A 131 -0.84 8.74 11.21
CA THR A 131 -1.26 9.49 10.02
C THR A 131 -2.22 8.65 9.17
N ILE A 132 -1.84 7.41 8.82
CA ILE A 132 -2.61 6.61 7.87
C ILE A 132 -3.96 6.14 8.46
N ARG A 133 -4.00 5.85 9.77
CA ARG A 133 -5.21 5.37 10.49
C ARG A 133 -6.08 6.55 10.95
N TYR A 134 -5.58 7.30 11.94
CA TYR A 134 -6.39 8.33 12.58
C TYR A 134 -6.61 9.54 11.69
N LEU A 135 -5.54 10.14 11.16
CA LEU A 135 -5.69 11.32 10.32
C LEU A 135 -6.42 10.96 9.01
N GLY A 136 -6.00 9.88 8.34
CA GLY A 136 -6.66 9.36 7.14
C GLY A 136 -8.14 9.03 7.36
N GLY A 137 -8.47 8.29 8.40
CA GLY A 137 -9.85 7.89 8.73
C GLY A 137 -10.76 9.07 9.06
N LEU A 138 -10.27 10.03 9.83
CA LEU A 138 -11.01 11.27 10.14
C LEU A 138 -11.21 12.13 8.89
N LEU A 139 -10.17 12.36 8.09
CA LEU A 139 -10.26 13.16 6.86
C LEU A 139 -11.20 12.53 5.84
N SER A 140 -11.14 11.21 5.66
CA SER A 140 -12.04 10.47 4.79
C SER A 140 -13.49 10.57 5.25
N ALA A 141 -13.75 10.39 6.55
CA ALA A 141 -15.09 10.54 7.10
C ALA A 141 -15.63 11.96 6.86
N TYR A 142 -14.80 12.99 7.07
CA TYR A 142 -15.15 14.38 6.78
C TYR A 142 -15.49 14.58 5.30
N ASP A 143 -14.65 14.09 4.38
CA ASP A 143 -14.87 14.21 2.94
C ASP A 143 -16.14 13.51 2.46
N LEU A 144 -16.43 12.31 2.99
CA LEU A 144 -17.66 11.58 2.69
C LEU A 144 -18.89 12.34 3.20
N LEU A 145 -18.85 12.83 4.45
CA LEU A 145 -19.95 13.52 5.14
C LEU A 145 -20.17 14.97 4.69
N THR A 146 -19.19 15.59 4.02
CA THR A 146 -19.31 16.93 3.42
C THR A 146 -19.41 16.91 1.89
N GLY A 147 -19.14 15.77 1.27
CA GLY A 147 -19.36 15.50 -0.15
C GLY A 147 -20.58 14.63 -0.38
N PRO A 148 -20.42 13.37 -0.83
CA PRO A 148 -21.51 12.55 -1.34
C PRO A 148 -22.61 12.21 -0.33
N LEU A 149 -22.33 12.28 0.97
CA LEU A 149 -23.30 11.96 2.03
C LEU A 149 -23.86 13.21 2.75
N ALA A 150 -23.50 14.42 2.35
CA ALA A 150 -23.83 15.68 3.04
C ALA A 150 -25.33 15.97 3.24
N ASN A 151 -26.18 15.38 2.39
CA ASN A 151 -27.64 15.54 2.42
C ASN A 151 -28.36 14.47 3.25
N SER A 152 -27.64 13.54 3.89
CA SER A 152 -28.25 12.56 4.78
C SER A 152 -28.82 13.23 6.03
N THR A 153 -30.00 12.79 6.45
CA THR A 153 -30.66 13.22 7.69
C THR A 153 -30.37 12.28 8.87
N LYS A 154 -29.43 11.34 8.69
CA LYS A 154 -29.15 10.26 9.64
C LYS A 154 -28.13 10.60 10.73
N TYR A 155 -27.51 11.77 10.66
CA TYR A 155 -26.52 12.27 11.62
C TYR A 155 -26.70 13.79 11.83
N ALA A 156 -26.18 14.33 12.94
CA ALA A 156 -26.20 15.77 13.17
C ALA A 156 -25.01 16.45 12.49
N LYS A 157 -25.27 17.50 11.69
CA LYS A 157 -24.22 18.23 10.96
C LYS A 157 -23.20 18.93 11.85
N ALA A 158 -23.56 19.21 13.12
CA ALA A 158 -22.65 19.80 14.09
C ALA A 158 -21.48 18.85 14.41
N ASP A 159 -21.75 17.54 14.46
CA ASP A 159 -20.76 16.51 14.81
C ASP A 159 -19.69 16.37 13.72
N VAL A 160 -20.06 16.60 12.46
CA VAL A 160 -19.12 16.58 11.32
C VAL A 160 -18.02 17.63 11.46
N LYS A 161 -18.32 18.81 12.04
CA LYS A 161 -17.31 19.86 12.25
C LYS A 161 -16.27 19.44 13.29
N ALA A 162 -16.63 18.58 14.23
CA ALA A 162 -15.70 18.09 15.25
C ALA A 162 -14.60 17.19 14.66
N ILE A 163 -14.90 16.48 13.56
CA ILE A 163 -13.95 15.62 12.85
C ILE A 163 -12.75 16.45 12.39
N LEU A 164 -12.96 17.49 11.57
CA LEU A 164 -11.86 18.32 11.06
C LEU A 164 -11.10 19.03 12.19
N LYS A 165 -11.80 19.47 13.25
CA LYS A 165 -11.16 20.07 14.42
C LYS A 165 -10.23 19.08 15.14
N GLN A 166 -10.62 17.81 15.23
CA GLN A 166 -9.79 16.75 15.81
C GLN A 166 -8.61 16.38 14.90
N SER A 167 -8.82 16.32 13.58
CA SER A 167 -7.73 16.14 12.60
C SER A 167 -6.66 17.23 12.72
N GLU A 168 -7.06 18.50 12.80
CA GLU A 168 -6.13 19.61 13.04
C GLU A 168 -5.41 19.50 14.38
N ARG A 169 -6.11 19.12 15.44
CA ARG A 169 -5.52 18.96 16.77
C ARG A 169 -4.45 17.86 16.77
N LEU A 170 -4.75 16.73 16.13
CA LEU A 170 -3.81 15.63 15.98
C LEU A 170 -2.56 16.07 15.22
N ALA A 171 -2.72 16.66 14.03
CA ALA A 171 -1.58 17.13 13.24
C ALA A 171 -0.74 18.19 13.97
N LYS A 172 -1.35 19.10 14.72
CA LYS A 172 -0.64 20.08 15.57
C LYS A 172 0.23 19.40 16.64
N ASN A 173 -0.18 18.25 17.15
CA ASN A 173 0.64 17.48 18.09
C ASN A 173 1.76 16.71 17.40
N LEU A 174 1.50 16.17 16.21
CA LEU A 174 2.45 15.34 15.48
C LEU A 174 3.54 16.14 14.75
N LYS A 175 3.27 17.40 14.37
CA LYS A 175 4.17 18.18 13.50
C LYS A 175 5.58 18.40 14.04
N VAL A 176 5.78 18.22 15.36
CA VAL A 176 7.11 18.24 15.98
C VAL A 176 8.05 17.17 15.39
N ALA A 177 7.50 16.10 14.80
CA ALA A 177 8.29 15.09 14.10
C ALA A 177 9.19 15.67 13.01
N PHE A 178 8.72 16.71 12.32
CA PHE A 178 9.42 17.38 11.22
C PHE A 178 10.44 18.44 11.70
N ASP A 179 10.54 18.69 13.01
CA ASP A 179 11.49 19.63 13.60
C ASP A 179 12.88 18.99 13.70
N THR A 180 13.44 18.66 12.53
CA THR A 180 14.75 18.04 12.34
C THR A 180 15.60 18.91 11.42
N PRO A 181 16.94 18.78 11.42
CA PRO A 181 17.79 19.64 10.59
C PRO A 181 17.44 19.61 9.09
N SER A 182 17.12 18.43 8.55
CA SER A 182 16.71 18.29 7.14
C SER A 182 15.21 18.58 6.93
N GLY A 183 14.36 18.31 7.93
CA GLY A 183 12.91 18.26 7.80
C GLY A 183 12.36 16.85 7.53
N VAL A 184 13.22 15.85 7.31
CA VAL A 184 12.82 14.43 7.32
C VAL A 184 12.33 14.08 8.74
N PRO A 185 11.11 13.53 8.90
CA PRO A 185 10.54 13.37 10.23
C PRO A 185 11.22 12.26 11.03
N ASP A 186 11.29 12.40 12.36
CA ASP A 186 11.45 11.26 13.27
C ASP A 186 10.09 10.57 13.41
N ASN A 187 9.99 9.30 12.98
CA ASN A 187 8.73 8.57 13.03
C ASN A 187 8.27 8.30 14.47
N ASN A 188 9.18 8.20 15.43
CA ASN A 188 8.85 7.80 16.80
C ASN A 188 8.78 9.03 17.72
N LEU A 189 7.59 9.31 18.23
CA LEU A 189 7.28 10.48 19.04
C LEU A 189 6.95 10.11 20.49
N ARG A 190 7.10 11.09 21.37
CA ARG A 190 6.77 10.99 22.81
C ARG A 190 5.88 12.13 23.27
N PHE A 191 5.02 11.82 24.23
CA PHE A 191 4.18 12.80 24.90
C PHE A 191 4.89 13.29 26.17
N GLY A 192 5.99 14.02 25.96
CA GLY A 192 6.84 14.63 26.98
C GLY A 192 8.14 15.12 26.34
N PRO A 193 8.90 16.06 26.94
CA PRO A 193 10.21 16.44 26.41
C PRO A 193 11.27 15.36 26.70
N PRO A 194 12.16 15.02 25.74
CA PRO A 194 12.09 15.38 24.32
C PRO A 194 10.92 14.67 23.62
N ARG A 195 10.22 15.41 22.73
CA ARG A 195 9.01 14.93 22.05
C ARG A 195 9.28 13.96 20.89
N THR A 196 10.55 13.69 20.61
CA THR A 196 11.04 12.72 19.64
C THR A 196 11.95 11.72 20.36
N THR A 197 12.14 10.53 19.80
CA THR A 197 13.06 9.53 20.39
C THR A 197 14.52 9.77 20.01
N GLY A 198 14.80 10.63 19.03
CA GLY A 198 16.15 10.94 18.57
C GLY A 198 16.68 9.88 17.60
N SER A 199 15.81 9.32 16.77
CA SER A 199 16.18 8.41 15.69
C SER A 199 17.22 9.06 14.78
N THR A 200 18.16 8.25 14.26
CA THR A 200 19.20 8.72 13.32
C THR A 200 18.77 8.58 11.87
N THR A 201 17.91 7.61 11.57
CA THR A 201 17.35 7.34 10.24
C THR A 201 15.84 7.15 10.32
N ASN A 202 15.17 7.32 9.18
CA ASN A 202 13.76 6.98 9.00
C ASN A 202 13.58 6.25 7.65
N GLY A 203 12.57 5.38 7.54
CA GLY A 203 12.31 4.56 6.35
C GLY A 203 11.55 5.32 5.27
N ILE A 204 11.67 4.95 4.00
CA ILE A 204 10.99 5.67 2.91
C ILE A 204 9.47 5.56 3.01
N ALA A 205 8.89 4.43 3.43
CA ALA A 205 7.45 4.33 3.64
C ALA A 205 6.97 5.28 4.76
N THR A 206 7.68 5.34 5.89
CA THR A 206 7.28 6.19 7.02
C THR A 206 7.52 7.69 6.77
N ILE A 207 8.33 8.04 5.78
CA ILE A 207 8.51 9.42 5.28
C ILE A 207 7.48 9.75 4.20
N GLY A 208 7.36 8.86 3.20
CA GLY A 208 6.63 9.06 1.95
C GLY A 208 5.12 8.93 2.07
N THR A 209 4.65 8.23 3.11
CA THR A 209 3.23 7.93 3.30
C THR A 209 2.59 8.88 4.30
N LEU A 210 2.89 10.17 4.13
CA LEU A 210 2.34 11.29 4.93
C LEU A 210 1.73 12.36 4.03
N VAL A 211 2.26 12.50 2.81
CA VAL A 211 1.99 13.65 1.94
C VAL A 211 0.52 13.80 1.55
N LEU A 212 -0.23 12.70 1.42
CA LEU A 212 -1.65 12.73 1.03
C LEU A 212 -2.52 13.35 2.13
N GLU A 213 -2.47 12.81 3.34
CA GLU A 213 -3.29 13.24 4.48
C GLU A 213 -2.92 14.66 4.91
N TRP A 214 -1.62 14.95 4.99
CA TRP A 214 -1.13 16.26 5.44
C TRP A 214 -1.43 17.35 4.41
N THR A 215 -1.32 17.06 3.11
CA THR A 215 -1.76 17.99 2.05
C THR A 215 -3.28 18.17 2.07
N ARG A 216 -4.05 17.09 2.22
CA ARG A 216 -5.51 17.19 2.32
C ARG A 216 -5.95 18.04 3.50
N LEU A 217 -5.30 17.89 4.65
CA LEU A 217 -5.56 18.72 5.82
C LEU A 217 -5.26 20.21 5.53
N SER A 218 -4.16 20.51 4.82
CA SER A 218 -3.87 21.88 4.38
C SER A 218 -4.96 22.44 3.46
N ASP A 219 -5.38 21.68 2.45
CA ASP A 219 -6.41 22.12 1.50
C ASP A 219 -7.76 22.39 2.19
N LEU A 220 -8.15 21.54 3.15
CA LEU A 220 -9.39 21.67 3.92
C LEU A 220 -9.36 22.84 4.92
N THR A 221 -8.24 23.07 5.58
CA THR A 221 -8.11 24.08 6.65
C THR A 221 -7.69 25.45 6.13
N GLY A 222 -7.09 25.49 4.94
CA GLY A 222 -6.41 26.67 4.40
C GLY A 222 -5.08 27.00 5.08
N ASN A 223 -4.59 26.17 6.02
CA ASN A 223 -3.26 26.34 6.60
C ASN A 223 -2.24 25.53 5.78
N PRO A 224 -1.32 26.16 5.04
CA PRO A 224 -0.36 25.45 4.18
C PRO A 224 0.71 24.68 4.96
N GLU A 225 0.88 24.95 6.26
CA GLU A 225 1.97 24.38 7.08
C GLU A 225 2.04 22.85 6.98
N TYR A 226 0.90 22.15 7.06
CA TYR A 226 0.88 20.69 7.10
C TYR A 226 1.40 20.06 5.81
N GLY A 227 0.86 20.46 4.66
CA GLY A 227 1.30 20.00 3.35
C GLY A 227 2.76 20.37 3.08
N VAL A 228 3.19 21.58 3.43
CA VAL A 228 4.58 22.04 3.25
C VAL A 228 5.57 21.17 4.04
N LEU A 229 5.24 20.79 5.29
CA LEU A 229 6.11 19.92 6.08
C LEU A 229 6.27 18.54 5.45
N ALA A 230 5.18 17.88 5.08
CA ALA A 230 5.23 16.56 4.46
C ALA A 230 5.93 16.59 3.09
N GLN A 231 5.62 17.59 2.24
CA GLN A 231 6.26 17.73 0.92
C GLN A 231 7.75 18.07 1.01
N ARG A 232 8.18 18.81 2.03
CA ARG A 232 9.61 19.04 2.28
C ARG A 232 10.34 17.72 2.58
N ALA A 233 9.76 16.85 3.41
CA ALA A 233 10.33 15.55 3.68
C ALA A 233 10.37 14.66 2.42
N GLU A 234 9.26 14.63 1.67
CA GLU A 234 9.13 13.91 0.41
C GLU A 234 10.18 14.33 -0.64
N SER A 235 10.59 15.60 -0.65
CA SER A 235 11.53 16.13 -1.65
C SER A 235 12.87 15.38 -1.67
N TYR A 236 13.30 14.82 -0.54
CA TYR A 236 14.51 13.99 -0.44
C TYR A 236 14.34 12.62 -1.11
N LEU A 237 13.12 12.08 -1.14
CA LEU A 237 12.80 10.82 -1.81
C LEU A 237 12.63 11.00 -3.33
N LEU A 238 12.08 12.14 -3.75
CA LEU A 238 11.95 12.49 -5.18
C LEU A 238 13.32 12.79 -5.83
N HIS A 239 14.27 13.28 -5.03
CA HIS A 239 15.62 13.66 -5.47
C HIS A 239 16.70 12.91 -4.66
N PRO A 240 16.81 11.58 -4.81
CA PRO A 240 17.62 10.75 -3.94
C PRO A 240 19.11 11.10 -4.03
N GLN A 241 19.76 11.20 -2.86
CA GLN A 241 21.19 11.43 -2.72
C GLN A 241 21.76 10.58 -1.57
N PRO A 242 23.01 10.09 -1.69
CA PRO A 242 23.86 10.10 -2.89
C PRO A 242 23.30 9.16 -3.99
N PRO A 243 23.88 9.14 -5.20
CA PRO A 243 23.41 8.26 -6.28
C PRO A 243 23.35 6.76 -5.93
N SER A 244 24.10 6.31 -4.91
CA SER A 244 23.99 4.93 -4.43
C SER A 244 22.65 4.60 -3.77
N GLY A 245 21.91 5.60 -3.30
CA GLY A 245 20.56 5.44 -2.75
C GLY A 245 19.49 5.17 -3.81
N GLU A 246 19.83 5.22 -5.11
CA GLU A 246 18.94 4.90 -6.22
C GLU A 246 19.62 3.83 -7.11
N PRO A 247 19.68 2.56 -6.68
CA PRO A 247 20.37 1.50 -7.43
C PRO A 247 19.79 1.24 -8.83
N PHE A 248 18.50 1.48 -9.03
CA PHE A 248 17.86 1.51 -10.33
C PHE A 248 17.05 2.81 -10.44
N PRO A 249 16.86 3.40 -11.64
CA PRO A 249 16.08 4.63 -11.78
C PRO A 249 14.70 4.51 -11.13
N GLY A 250 14.41 5.40 -10.17
CA GLY A 250 13.17 5.41 -9.41
C GLY A 250 13.08 4.43 -8.24
N LEU A 251 13.95 3.42 -8.11
CA LEU A 251 13.96 2.45 -7.01
C LEU A 251 15.00 2.85 -5.96
N LEU A 252 14.53 3.10 -4.74
CA LEU A 252 15.30 3.76 -3.67
C LEU A 252 15.73 2.79 -2.56
N GLY A 253 16.86 3.07 -1.92
CA GLY A 253 17.21 2.43 -0.64
C GLY A 253 16.14 2.67 0.43
N THR A 254 16.07 1.83 1.45
CA THR A 254 15.00 1.88 2.46
C THR A 254 15.17 3.03 3.45
N ASN A 255 16.39 3.38 3.88
CA ASN A 255 16.59 4.33 4.98
C ASN A 255 17.27 5.63 4.56
N VAL A 256 16.77 6.72 5.14
CA VAL A 256 17.28 8.08 4.99
C VAL A 256 17.74 8.62 6.34
N ASN A 257 18.91 9.27 6.37
CA ASN A 257 19.40 9.96 7.56
C ASN A 257 18.53 11.18 7.88
N ILE A 258 18.01 11.25 9.10
CA ILE A 258 17.09 12.33 9.53
C ILE A 258 17.77 13.70 9.53
N SER A 259 19.06 13.78 9.83
CA SER A 259 19.77 15.07 9.92
C SER A 259 20.16 15.62 8.55
N SER A 260 20.62 14.78 7.62
CA SER A 260 21.11 15.23 6.31
C SER A 260 20.11 15.06 5.17
N GLY A 261 19.10 14.19 5.32
CA GLY A 261 18.19 13.78 4.25
C GLY A 261 18.85 12.87 3.20
N LEU A 262 20.03 12.32 3.49
CA LEU A 262 20.75 11.42 2.58
C LEU A 262 20.39 9.95 2.84
N PHE A 263 20.25 9.16 1.78
CA PHE A 263 20.13 7.71 1.85
C PHE A 263 21.37 7.09 2.50
N VAL A 264 21.16 6.10 3.36
CA VAL A 264 22.24 5.39 4.08
C VAL A 264 22.40 3.94 3.64
N ASP A 265 21.51 3.45 2.79
CA ASP A 265 21.57 2.11 2.21
C ASP A 265 21.10 2.12 0.75
N SER A 266 21.08 0.93 0.15
CA SER A 266 20.69 0.71 -1.24
C SER A 266 20.03 -0.66 -1.38
N SER A 267 19.24 -1.05 -0.37
CA SER A 267 18.41 -2.26 -0.35
C SER A 267 16.95 -1.83 -0.34
N GLY A 268 16.04 -2.68 -0.81
CA GLY A 268 14.63 -2.35 -0.79
C GLY A 268 13.77 -3.33 -1.56
N GLY A 269 12.48 -3.00 -1.66
CA GLY A 269 11.51 -3.77 -2.41
C GLY A 269 10.20 -3.03 -2.60
N TRP A 270 9.18 -3.80 -2.92
CA TRP A 270 7.78 -3.38 -2.83
C TRP A 270 7.13 -3.95 -1.55
N GLY A 271 7.92 -4.38 -0.56
CA GLY A 271 7.42 -4.93 0.70
C GLY A 271 7.47 -3.93 1.85
N GLY A 272 7.32 -4.44 3.07
CA GLY A 272 7.24 -3.63 4.28
C GLY A 272 8.43 -2.69 4.47
N GLY A 273 8.13 -1.40 4.68
CA GLY A 273 9.13 -0.35 4.89
C GLY A 273 9.46 0.47 3.65
N ASP A 274 9.08 -0.03 2.47
CA ASP A 274 9.27 0.65 1.17
C ASP A 274 7.96 0.88 0.41
N ASP A 275 7.03 -0.09 0.50
CA ASP A 275 5.75 -0.19 -0.19
C ASP A 275 5.04 1.15 -0.49
N SER A 276 4.51 1.78 0.56
CA SER A 276 3.52 2.85 0.50
C SER A 276 4.11 4.18 0.05
N PHE A 277 5.44 4.31 0.03
CA PHE A 277 6.11 5.41 -0.69
C PHE A 277 5.79 5.34 -2.18
N TYR A 278 6.05 4.20 -2.84
CA TYR A 278 5.74 4.03 -4.26
C TYR A 278 4.24 4.13 -4.50
N GLU A 279 3.43 3.66 -3.57
CA GLU A 279 1.98 3.78 -3.62
C GLU A 279 1.52 5.23 -3.72
N TYR A 280 2.07 6.10 -2.86
CA TYR A 280 1.65 7.49 -2.75
C TYR A 280 2.11 8.35 -3.92
N LEU A 281 3.19 7.98 -4.64
CA LEU A 281 3.63 8.74 -5.81
C LEU A 281 2.51 8.90 -6.85
N ILE A 282 1.88 7.79 -7.27
CA ILE A 282 0.79 7.85 -8.26
C ILE A 282 -0.53 8.34 -7.66
N LYS A 283 -0.79 8.06 -6.39
CA LYS A 283 -1.98 8.55 -5.68
C LYS A 283 -1.96 10.06 -5.50
N MET A 284 -0.80 10.69 -5.31
CA MET A 284 -0.66 12.14 -5.27
C MET A 284 -0.89 12.78 -6.63
N TYR A 285 -0.44 12.14 -7.72
CA TYR A 285 -0.79 12.59 -9.06
C TYR A 285 -2.30 12.50 -9.33
N LEU A 286 -2.96 11.42 -8.89
CA LEU A 286 -4.41 11.31 -8.97
C LEU A 286 -5.12 12.37 -8.10
N TYR A 287 -4.58 12.68 -6.93
CA TYR A 287 -5.10 13.71 -6.03
C TYR A 287 -5.10 15.10 -6.70
N ASP A 288 -3.99 15.48 -7.34
CA ASP A 288 -3.90 16.69 -8.13
C ASP A 288 -2.81 16.58 -9.23
N PRO A 289 -3.20 16.37 -10.50
CA PRO A 289 -2.24 16.11 -11.58
C PRO A 289 -1.42 17.35 -11.96
N VAL A 290 -1.83 18.56 -11.54
CA VAL A 290 -1.08 19.79 -11.80
C VAL A 290 0.01 19.97 -10.75
N ARG A 291 -0.35 19.83 -9.45
CA ARG A 291 0.61 20.03 -8.35
C ARG A 291 1.64 18.90 -8.26
N PHE A 292 1.26 17.66 -8.58
CA PHE A 292 2.08 16.47 -8.31
C PHE A 292 2.51 15.74 -9.59
N ALA A 293 2.69 16.46 -10.70
CA ALA A 293 3.16 15.89 -11.97
C ALA A 293 4.54 15.20 -11.84
N GLU A 294 5.43 15.74 -11.01
CA GLU A 294 6.75 15.15 -10.75
C GLU A 294 6.65 13.75 -10.10
N TYR A 295 5.66 13.56 -9.22
CA TYR A 295 5.46 12.30 -8.50
C TYR A 295 5.09 11.18 -9.47
N ALA A 296 4.24 11.47 -10.46
CA ALA A 296 3.97 10.52 -11.55
C ALA A 296 5.23 10.18 -12.35
N GLY A 297 6.10 11.15 -12.61
CA GLY A 297 7.38 10.91 -13.28
C GLY A 297 8.29 9.96 -12.48
N ARG A 298 8.39 10.16 -11.15
CA ARG A 298 9.15 9.29 -10.25
C ARG A 298 8.53 7.89 -10.16
N TRP A 299 7.20 7.79 -10.10
CA TRP A 299 6.48 6.51 -10.12
C TRP A 299 6.73 5.74 -11.42
N THR A 300 6.65 6.41 -12.56
CA THR A 300 6.93 5.79 -13.87
C THR A 300 8.34 5.20 -13.92
N LEU A 301 9.35 5.91 -13.42
CA LEU A 301 10.71 5.35 -13.32
C LEU A 301 10.75 4.09 -12.44
N ALA A 302 10.12 4.13 -11.26
CA ALA A 302 10.08 3.00 -10.33
C ALA A 302 9.39 1.76 -10.97
N VAL A 303 8.26 1.96 -11.64
CA VAL A 303 7.51 0.90 -12.32
C VAL A 303 8.27 0.33 -13.52
N ASP A 304 8.81 1.19 -14.39
CA ASP A 304 9.60 0.75 -15.55
C ASP A 304 10.83 -0.05 -15.09
N SER A 305 11.52 0.41 -14.03
CA SER A 305 12.64 -0.31 -13.42
C SER A 305 12.22 -1.61 -12.76
N SER A 306 11.05 -1.66 -12.11
CA SER A 306 10.52 -2.89 -11.50
C SER A 306 10.24 -3.95 -12.57
N ILE A 307 9.55 -3.58 -13.65
CA ILE A 307 9.29 -4.46 -14.79
C ILE A 307 10.60 -4.97 -15.39
N ARG A 308 11.60 -4.10 -15.51
CA ARG A 308 12.88 -4.45 -16.15
C ARG A 308 13.79 -5.30 -15.27
N TYR A 309 13.92 -4.97 -13.99
CA TYR A 309 14.98 -5.50 -13.12
C TYR A 309 14.46 -6.43 -12.04
N LEU A 310 13.23 -6.24 -11.54
CA LEU A 310 12.69 -6.98 -10.39
C LEU A 310 11.77 -8.13 -10.80
N THR A 311 11.16 -8.07 -11.99
CA THR A 311 10.32 -9.16 -12.54
C THR A 311 11.04 -10.49 -12.46
N SER A 312 10.38 -11.48 -11.85
CA SER A 312 10.95 -12.77 -11.54
C SER A 312 9.90 -13.87 -11.67
N HIS A 313 10.32 -15.04 -12.16
CA HIS A 313 9.45 -16.17 -12.43
C HIS A 313 9.95 -17.42 -11.71
N PRO A 314 9.13 -18.08 -10.88
CA PRO A 314 9.51 -19.32 -10.23
C PRO A 314 9.93 -20.41 -11.21
N THR A 315 11.01 -21.13 -10.92
CA THR A 315 11.49 -22.20 -11.82
C THR A 315 10.49 -23.33 -12.01
N SER A 316 9.63 -23.63 -11.02
CA SER A 316 8.61 -24.67 -11.10
C SER A 316 7.29 -24.22 -11.73
N ARG A 317 7.04 -22.91 -11.81
CA ARG A 317 5.80 -22.30 -12.32
C ARG A 317 6.12 -21.02 -13.11
N PRO A 318 6.74 -21.14 -14.30
CA PRO A 318 7.27 -20.00 -15.05
C PRO A 318 6.20 -19.05 -15.59
N GLU A 319 4.92 -19.42 -15.52
CA GLU A 319 3.79 -18.56 -15.87
C GLU A 319 3.39 -17.58 -14.76
N LEU A 320 3.94 -17.72 -13.54
CA LEU A 320 3.70 -16.80 -12.44
C LEU A 320 4.73 -15.65 -12.46
N THR A 321 4.26 -14.43 -12.18
CA THR A 321 5.11 -13.22 -12.14
C THR A 321 5.13 -12.65 -10.73
N TYR A 322 6.32 -12.56 -10.13
CA TYR A 322 6.56 -11.86 -8.87
C TYR A 322 7.56 -10.71 -9.07
N LEU A 323 7.60 -9.79 -8.12
CA LEU A 323 8.69 -8.81 -8.00
C LEU A 323 9.64 -9.30 -6.90
N ALA A 324 10.92 -9.49 -7.26
CA ALA A 324 11.99 -9.73 -6.30
C ALA A 324 12.32 -8.45 -5.50
N MET A 325 12.79 -8.62 -4.28
CA MET A 325 13.46 -7.55 -3.53
C MET A 325 14.92 -7.44 -3.98
N TRP A 326 15.63 -6.40 -3.53
CA TRP A 326 17.08 -6.28 -3.75
C TRP A 326 17.82 -5.91 -2.48
N GLU A 327 19.08 -6.35 -2.42
CA GLU A 327 20.01 -6.00 -1.37
C GLU A 327 21.34 -5.54 -1.97
N ASN A 328 22.06 -4.72 -1.20
CA ASN A 328 23.44 -4.32 -1.51
C ASN A 328 23.58 -3.82 -2.97
N ARG A 329 22.70 -2.90 -3.36
CA ARG A 329 22.53 -2.28 -4.68
C ARG A 329 21.65 -3.09 -5.61
N THR A 330 22.18 -4.14 -6.24
CA THR A 330 21.48 -4.81 -7.34
C THR A 330 21.38 -6.32 -7.15
N THR A 331 21.68 -6.85 -5.96
CA THR A 331 21.59 -8.29 -5.69
C THR A 331 20.13 -8.64 -5.43
N LEU A 332 19.50 -9.35 -6.37
CA LEU A 332 18.11 -9.76 -6.22
C LEU A 332 17.96 -10.81 -5.11
N GLN A 333 16.87 -10.68 -4.36
CA GLN A 333 16.40 -11.64 -3.37
C GLN A 333 15.02 -12.13 -3.81
N PHE A 334 14.91 -13.43 -4.08
CA PHE A 334 13.67 -14.07 -4.55
C PHE A 334 12.73 -14.39 -3.38
N VAL A 335 12.31 -13.31 -2.73
CA VAL A 335 11.39 -13.29 -1.61
C VAL A 335 10.35 -12.20 -1.86
N SER A 336 9.15 -12.42 -1.37
CA SER A 336 8.10 -11.42 -1.34
C SER A 336 7.21 -11.65 -0.13
N GLU A 337 6.32 -10.69 0.12
CA GLU A 337 5.49 -10.60 1.30
C GLU A 337 4.04 -10.48 0.90
N HIS A 338 3.14 -10.78 1.82
CA HIS A 338 1.73 -10.45 1.66
C HIS A 338 1.54 -8.94 1.45
N LEU A 339 2.25 -8.14 2.25
CA LEU A 339 2.36 -6.68 2.09
C LEU A 339 2.61 -6.27 0.63
N ALA A 340 3.57 -6.92 -0.03
CA ALA A 340 3.94 -6.57 -1.40
C ALA A 340 2.85 -6.85 -2.45
N CYS A 341 1.81 -7.64 -2.12
CA CYS A 341 0.72 -7.92 -3.05
C CYS A 341 -0.18 -6.72 -3.36
N PHE A 342 0.00 -5.56 -2.70
CA PHE A 342 -0.64 -4.29 -3.09
C PHE A 342 -0.16 -3.81 -4.47
N ASN A 343 1.05 -4.24 -4.91
CA ASN A 343 1.70 -3.77 -6.12
C ASN A 343 0.83 -3.97 -7.38
N GLY A 344 0.07 -5.06 -7.48
CA GLY A 344 -0.83 -5.32 -8.59
C GLY A 344 -1.88 -4.21 -8.72
N GLY A 345 -2.53 -3.85 -7.62
CA GLY A 345 -3.49 -2.75 -7.56
C GLY A 345 -2.85 -1.41 -7.86
N ASN A 346 -1.63 -1.16 -7.37
CA ASN A 346 -0.92 0.08 -7.64
C ASN A 346 -0.52 0.25 -9.12
N PHE A 347 0.00 -0.79 -9.75
CA PHE A 347 0.33 -0.80 -11.19
C PHE A 347 -0.92 -0.62 -12.05
N ILE A 348 -2.02 -1.27 -11.68
CA ILE A 348 -3.32 -1.08 -12.34
C ILE A 348 -3.79 0.37 -12.20
N LEU A 349 -3.76 0.94 -10.99
CA LEU A 349 -4.17 2.33 -10.76
C LEU A 349 -3.36 3.31 -11.60
N GLY A 350 -2.03 3.15 -11.64
CA GLY A 350 -1.19 4.02 -12.47
C GLY A 350 -1.35 3.79 -13.96
N GLY A 351 -1.58 2.56 -14.40
CA GLY A 351 -1.94 2.25 -15.78
C GLY A 351 -3.24 2.94 -16.22
N LEU A 352 -4.29 2.91 -15.38
CA LEU A 352 -5.54 3.62 -15.64
C LEU A 352 -5.34 5.15 -15.62
N THR A 353 -4.58 5.66 -14.63
CA THR A 353 -4.36 7.10 -14.42
C THR A 353 -3.47 7.73 -15.50
N LEU A 354 -2.60 6.95 -16.13
CA LEU A 354 -1.67 7.41 -17.17
C LEU A 354 -2.02 6.92 -18.57
N ASP A 355 -3.17 6.25 -18.75
CA ASP A 355 -3.59 5.61 -20.00
C ASP A 355 -2.53 4.64 -20.57
N ASN A 356 -1.91 3.83 -19.71
CA ASN A 356 -0.88 2.88 -20.09
C ASN A 356 -1.32 1.42 -19.88
N PRO A 357 -1.70 0.69 -20.95
CA PRO A 357 -2.12 -0.71 -20.86
C PRO A 357 -1.01 -1.67 -20.48
N VAL A 358 0.27 -1.32 -20.64
CA VAL A 358 1.39 -2.16 -20.20
C VAL A 358 1.36 -2.30 -18.68
N TYR A 359 1.14 -1.20 -17.96
CA TYR A 359 1.08 -1.21 -16.50
C TYR A 359 -0.17 -1.93 -15.98
N VAL A 360 -1.32 -1.73 -16.63
CA VAL A 360 -2.54 -2.49 -16.29
C VAL A 360 -2.29 -3.98 -16.45
N ASN A 361 -1.79 -4.43 -17.61
CA ASN A 361 -1.58 -5.85 -17.87
C ASN A 361 -0.55 -6.47 -16.91
N PHE A 362 0.56 -5.79 -16.66
CA PHE A 362 1.56 -6.27 -15.70
C PHE A 362 0.98 -6.35 -14.27
N GLY A 363 0.17 -5.36 -13.86
CA GLY A 363 -0.53 -5.42 -12.58
C GLY A 363 -1.51 -6.59 -12.49
N LEU A 364 -2.17 -6.98 -13.59
CA LEU A 364 -3.02 -8.18 -13.62
C LEU A 364 -2.19 -9.48 -13.46
N GLU A 365 -0.97 -9.56 -14.02
CA GLU A 365 -0.08 -10.71 -13.80
C GLU A 365 0.33 -10.83 -12.32
N LEU A 366 0.64 -9.71 -11.66
CA LEU A 366 0.95 -9.68 -10.23
C LEU A 366 -0.26 -10.12 -9.38
N VAL A 367 -1.47 -9.66 -9.75
CA VAL A 367 -2.73 -10.10 -9.10
C VAL A 367 -2.91 -11.62 -9.23
N ASP A 368 -2.70 -12.18 -10.42
CA ASP A 368 -2.81 -13.62 -10.67
C ASP A 368 -1.80 -14.41 -9.81
N ALA A 369 -0.56 -13.92 -9.70
CA ALA A 369 0.49 -14.57 -8.90
C ALA A 369 0.24 -14.49 -7.39
N CYS A 370 -0.26 -13.36 -6.88
CA CYS A 370 -0.69 -13.21 -5.48
C CYS A 370 -1.96 -14.03 -5.19
N ARG A 371 -2.89 -14.17 -6.15
CA ARG A 371 -4.03 -15.08 -6.02
C ARG A 371 -3.57 -16.54 -5.87
N ASN A 372 -2.53 -16.94 -6.63
CA ASN A 372 -1.96 -18.28 -6.54
C ASN A 372 -1.42 -18.61 -5.13
N THR A 373 -0.88 -17.64 -4.40
CA THR A 373 -0.42 -17.88 -3.01
C THR A 373 -1.58 -18.22 -2.07
N TYR A 374 -2.75 -17.60 -2.28
CA TYR A 374 -3.96 -17.92 -1.55
C TYR A 374 -4.51 -19.29 -1.90
N THR A 375 -4.66 -19.63 -3.19
CA THR A 375 -5.27 -20.91 -3.61
C THR A 375 -4.42 -22.13 -3.29
N SER A 376 -3.12 -21.95 -3.07
CA SER A 376 -2.17 -23.05 -2.89
C SER A 376 -2.13 -23.59 -1.46
N THR A 377 -2.50 -22.80 -0.45
CA THR A 377 -2.38 -23.22 0.96
C THR A 377 -3.59 -24.01 1.44
N ALA A 378 -3.40 -24.79 2.51
CA ALA A 378 -4.47 -25.61 3.10
C ALA A 378 -5.72 -24.81 3.54
N THR A 379 -5.57 -23.53 3.89
CA THR A 379 -6.68 -22.67 4.34
C THR A 379 -7.34 -21.88 3.21
N GLY A 380 -6.69 -21.75 2.05
CA GLY A 380 -7.11 -20.80 1.02
C GLY A 380 -6.69 -19.35 1.30
N ILE A 381 -5.72 -19.14 2.20
CA ILE A 381 -5.19 -17.82 2.63
C ILE A 381 -3.68 -17.77 2.36
N GLY A 382 -3.18 -16.68 1.80
CA GLY A 382 -1.76 -16.52 1.48
C GLY A 382 -0.88 -16.31 2.73
N PRO A 383 0.39 -16.74 2.71
CA PRO A 383 1.33 -16.56 3.83
C PRO A 383 1.85 -15.11 3.92
N GLU A 384 2.29 -14.68 5.10
CA GLU A 384 2.97 -13.38 5.29
C GLU A 384 4.25 -13.24 4.45
N VAL A 385 5.08 -14.29 4.34
CA VAL A 385 6.33 -14.25 3.57
C VAL A 385 6.53 -15.55 2.80
N PHE A 386 6.88 -15.44 1.52
CA PHE A 386 7.15 -16.57 0.64
C PHE A 386 8.37 -16.33 -0.25
N ARG A 387 8.95 -17.42 -0.75
CA ARG A 387 10.17 -17.44 -1.57
C ARG A 387 10.03 -18.36 -2.77
N TRP A 388 10.85 -18.15 -3.77
CA TRP A 388 10.97 -18.99 -4.96
C TRP A 388 12.42 -19.03 -5.45
N GLN A 389 12.70 -19.87 -6.46
CA GLN A 389 13.95 -19.78 -7.21
C GLN A 389 13.71 -19.19 -8.60
N ASP A 390 14.69 -18.48 -9.13
CA ASP A 390 14.67 -17.94 -10.50
C ASP A 390 15.85 -18.48 -11.33
N ASN A 391 15.59 -18.87 -12.58
CA ASN A 391 16.61 -19.39 -13.49
C ASN A 391 17.66 -18.34 -13.95
N ARG A 392 17.42 -17.05 -13.70
CA ARG A 392 18.35 -15.97 -14.05
C ARG A 392 19.60 -15.93 -13.16
N THR A 393 19.54 -16.59 -12.01
CA THR A 393 20.64 -16.72 -11.05
C THR A 393 20.97 -18.21 -10.91
N PRO A 394 22.24 -18.63 -10.79
CA PRO A 394 22.57 -20.03 -10.52
C PRO A 394 21.78 -20.58 -9.33
N LEU A 395 21.21 -21.79 -9.46
CA LEU A 395 20.30 -22.38 -8.46
C LEU A 395 20.99 -22.77 -7.15
N ASP A 396 22.33 -22.78 -7.13
CA ASP A 396 23.19 -23.02 -5.98
C ASP A 396 23.76 -21.72 -5.38
N ALA A 397 23.43 -20.56 -5.93
CA ALA A 397 23.85 -19.27 -5.41
C ALA A 397 23.26 -18.99 -4.02
N SER A 398 23.99 -18.25 -3.18
CA SER A 398 23.57 -17.93 -1.81
C SER A 398 22.27 -17.14 -1.73
N ASN A 399 21.94 -16.35 -2.75
CA ASN A 399 20.70 -15.57 -2.87
C ASN A 399 19.61 -16.27 -3.70
N ASN A 400 19.79 -17.54 -4.07
CA ASN A 400 18.84 -18.32 -4.87
C ASN A 400 18.74 -19.78 -4.40
N GLN A 401 18.88 -20.02 -3.10
CA GLN A 401 18.81 -21.37 -2.54
C GLN A 401 17.42 -21.98 -2.74
N GLY A 402 17.38 -23.29 -2.98
CA GLY A 402 16.14 -24.03 -3.15
C GLY A 402 15.30 -24.14 -1.88
N PRO A 403 14.05 -24.61 -2.02
CA PRO A 403 13.16 -24.80 -0.88
C PRO A 403 13.77 -25.79 0.14
N PRO A 404 13.41 -25.68 1.42
CA PRO A 404 13.65 -26.74 2.39
C PRO A 404 13.08 -28.08 1.89
N ALA A 405 13.73 -29.19 2.24
CA ALA A 405 13.32 -30.52 1.74
C ALA A 405 11.85 -30.87 2.04
N SER A 406 11.31 -30.38 3.16
CA SER A 406 9.89 -30.54 3.54
C SER A 406 8.92 -29.78 2.63
N GLU A 407 9.37 -28.69 1.99
CA GLU A 407 8.58 -27.81 1.14
C GLU A 407 8.81 -28.09 -0.36
N ALA A 408 9.74 -28.98 -0.73
CA ALA A 408 10.11 -29.23 -2.12
C ALA A 408 8.91 -29.65 -3.00
N LYS A 409 8.01 -30.49 -2.47
CA LYS A 409 6.79 -30.88 -3.18
C LYS A 409 5.84 -29.69 -3.37
N PHE A 410 5.62 -28.92 -2.29
CA PHE A 410 4.76 -27.74 -2.33
C PHE A 410 5.30 -26.71 -3.33
N TYR A 411 6.61 -26.45 -3.32
CA TYR A 411 7.26 -25.58 -4.31
C TYR A 411 7.05 -26.04 -5.75
N ASN A 412 7.20 -27.35 -6.02
CA ASN A 412 7.04 -27.89 -7.36
C ASN A 412 5.60 -27.77 -7.89
N GLU A 413 4.60 -27.80 -6.99
CA GLU A 413 3.19 -27.67 -7.35
C GLU A 413 2.73 -26.19 -7.39
N SER A 414 3.21 -25.37 -6.45
CA SER A 414 2.67 -24.03 -6.17
C SER A 414 3.54 -22.88 -6.67
N GLY A 415 4.82 -23.10 -6.99
CA GLY A 415 5.73 -22.05 -7.46
C GLY A 415 6.40 -21.25 -6.34
N PHE A 416 6.14 -21.55 -5.07
CA PHE A 416 6.76 -20.87 -3.94
C PHE A 416 6.83 -21.80 -2.72
N TRP A 417 7.62 -21.44 -1.71
CA TRP A 417 7.52 -22.02 -0.37
C TRP A 417 7.33 -20.96 0.70
N VAL A 418 6.73 -21.37 1.81
CA VAL A 418 6.39 -20.48 2.92
C VAL A 418 7.62 -20.24 3.80
N SER A 419 7.94 -18.97 4.06
CA SER A 419 8.98 -18.55 5.02
C SER A 419 8.39 -17.98 6.31
N ASN A 420 7.21 -17.36 6.24
CA ASN A 420 6.40 -16.98 7.39
C ASN A 420 4.94 -17.35 7.11
N ALA A 421 4.40 -18.28 7.90
CA ALA A 421 3.08 -18.86 7.67
C ALA A 421 1.94 -18.12 8.37
N ASN A 422 2.22 -17.06 9.12
CA ASN A 422 1.18 -16.28 9.79
C ASN A 422 0.24 -15.65 8.74
N TYR A 423 -0.94 -15.23 9.21
CA TYR A 423 -1.79 -14.29 8.49
C TYR A 423 -2.46 -13.38 9.51
N VAL A 424 -2.21 -12.07 9.40
CA VAL A 424 -2.62 -11.09 10.42
C VAL A 424 -3.84 -10.26 10.03
N LEU A 425 -4.75 -10.84 9.23
CA LEU A 425 -5.94 -10.17 8.69
C LEU A 425 -5.61 -9.09 7.65
N ARG A 426 -4.57 -9.33 6.85
CA ARG A 426 -4.03 -8.39 5.87
C ARG A 426 -4.87 -8.25 4.58
N PRO A 427 -5.05 -7.03 4.04
CA PRO A 427 -5.96 -6.75 2.91
C PRO A 427 -5.38 -6.83 1.50
N GLU A 428 -4.08 -6.80 1.33
CA GLU A 428 -3.35 -6.35 0.12
C GLU A 428 -3.67 -7.21 -1.12
N VAL A 429 -3.90 -8.51 -0.95
CA VAL A 429 -4.36 -9.38 -2.04
C VAL A 429 -5.79 -9.05 -2.48
N ILE A 430 -6.71 -8.81 -1.52
CA ILE A 430 -8.10 -8.45 -1.84
C ILE A 430 -8.16 -7.04 -2.44
N GLU A 431 -7.30 -6.13 -1.98
CA GLU A 431 -7.11 -4.81 -2.59
C GLU A 431 -6.78 -4.91 -4.08
N SER A 432 -5.72 -5.63 -4.43
CA SER A 432 -5.28 -5.74 -5.83
C SER A 432 -6.31 -6.45 -6.70
N ILE A 433 -7.01 -7.46 -6.16
CA ILE A 433 -8.15 -8.09 -6.85
C ILE A 433 -9.29 -7.09 -7.09
N TYR A 434 -9.57 -6.20 -6.12
CA TYR A 434 -10.55 -5.13 -6.30
C TYR A 434 -10.15 -4.18 -7.44
N TYR A 435 -8.90 -3.70 -7.49
CA TYR A 435 -8.42 -2.86 -8.59
C TYR A 435 -8.49 -3.59 -9.94
N ALA A 436 -8.16 -4.87 -10.00
CA ALA A 436 -8.29 -5.70 -11.21
C ALA A 436 -9.74 -5.79 -11.71
N TYR A 437 -10.70 -5.96 -10.79
CA TYR A 437 -12.12 -5.89 -11.13
C TYR A 437 -12.51 -4.49 -11.65
N ARG A 438 -12.03 -3.42 -11.00
CA ARG A 438 -12.37 -2.05 -11.40
C ARG A 438 -11.78 -1.68 -12.77
N ALA A 439 -10.62 -2.22 -13.13
CA ALA A 439 -10.00 -2.01 -14.44
C ALA A 439 -10.70 -2.79 -15.56
N THR A 440 -11.16 -4.01 -15.29
CA THR A 440 -11.59 -4.95 -16.35
C THR A 440 -13.10 -5.19 -16.40
N GLY A 441 -13.80 -5.07 -15.27
CA GLY A 441 -15.18 -5.54 -15.10
C GLY A 441 -15.34 -7.06 -15.16
N ASP A 442 -14.24 -7.83 -15.17
CA ASP A 442 -14.28 -9.29 -15.28
C ASP A 442 -14.79 -9.90 -13.97
N PRO A 443 -15.93 -10.65 -13.99
CA PRO A 443 -16.47 -11.27 -12.79
C PRO A 443 -15.53 -12.28 -12.12
N LYS A 444 -14.48 -12.79 -12.79
CA LYS A 444 -13.50 -13.70 -12.17
C LYS A 444 -12.87 -13.07 -10.92
N TYR A 445 -12.59 -11.77 -10.94
CA TYR A 445 -12.00 -11.07 -9.80
C TYR A 445 -13.00 -10.94 -8.63
N GLN A 446 -14.30 -10.84 -8.92
CA GLN A 446 -15.32 -10.94 -7.88
C GLN A 446 -15.39 -12.34 -7.27
N GLU A 447 -15.25 -13.41 -8.07
CA GLU A 447 -15.18 -14.78 -7.54
C GLU A 447 -13.94 -14.97 -6.65
N TRP A 448 -12.79 -14.48 -7.08
CA TRP A 448 -11.55 -14.60 -6.31
C TRP A 448 -11.58 -13.86 -4.98
N ALA A 449 -12.07 -12.61 -4.96
CA ALA A 449 -12.26 -11.88 -3.71
C ALA A 449 -13.27 -12.57 -2.79
N TRP A 450 -14.33 -13.16 -3.36
CA TRP A 450 -15.33 -13.88 -2.60
C TRP A 450 -14.77 -15.18 -1.98
N GLU A 451 -13.98 -15.94 -2.73
CA GLU A 451 -13.29 -17.13 -2.24
C GLU A 451 -12.32 -16.79 -1.11
N ALA A 452 -11.52 -15.73 -1.27
CA ALA A 452 -10.63 -15.23 -0.22
C ALA A 452 -11.40 -14.80 1.04
N PHE A 453 -12.46 -14.00 0.88
CA PHE A 453 -13.31 -13.58 1.99
C PHE A 453 -13.93 -14.78 2.73
N LEU A 454 -14.42 -15.79 2.01
CA LEU A 454 -14.97 -17.00 2.62
C LEU A 454 -13.92 -17.80 3.39
N ALA A 455 -12.71 -17.95 2.83
CA ALA A 455 -11.59 -18.63 3.49
C ALA A 455 -11.18 -17.91 4.79
N ILE A 456 -11.03 -16.59 4.73
CA ILE A 456 -10.73 -15.75 5.89
C ILE A 456 -11.87 -15.86 6.91
N ASN A 457 -13.12 -15.63 6.50
CA ASN A 457 -14.27 -15.66 7.41
C ASN A 457 -14.43 -17.03 8.10
N LYS A 458 -14.15 -18.13 7.40
CA LYS A 458 -14.20 -19.48 7.97
C LYS A 458 -13.08 -19.75 8.96
N THR A 459 -11.86 -19.32 8.63
CA THR A 459 -10.63 -19.75 9.33
C THR A 459 -10.27 -18.82 10.49
N THR A 460 -10.66 -17.55 10.41
CA THR A 460 -10.25 -16.51 11.39
C THR A 460 -11.35 -16.14 12.38
N ALA A 461 -12.61 -16.51 12.12
CA ALA A 461 -13.72 -16.25 13.04
C ALA A 461 -13.52 -16.98 14.38
N VAL A 462 -13.52 -16.23 15.47
CA VAL A 462 -13.35 -16.77 16.83
C VAL A 462 -13.96 -15.84 17.88
N GLY A 463 -14.59 -16.42 18.89
CA GLY A 463 -15.15 -15.68 20.02
C GLY A 463 -16.09 -14.55 19.58
N SER A 464 -15.70 -13.30 19.86
CA SER A 464 -16.50 -12.11 19.54
C SER A 464 -16.16 -11.42 18.21
N GLY A 465 -15.21 -11.92 17.44
CA GLY A 465 -14.76 -11.28 16.19
C GLY A 465 -13.94 -12.22 15.31
N TYR A 466 -12.83 -11.70 14.80
CA TYR A 466 -11.89 -12.41 13.93
C TYR A 466 -10.48 -12.22 14.45
N SER A 467 -9.66 -13.27 14.45
CA SER A 467 -8.28 -13.22 14.91
C SER A 467 -7.32 -13.58 13.79
N SER A 468 -6.16 -12.94 13.83
CA SER A 468 -4.95 -13.42 13.17
C SER A 468 -4.68 -14.90 13.51
N ILE A 469 -4.07 -15.63 12.57
CA ILE A 469 -3.80 -17.08 12.64
C ILE A 469 -2.30 -17.39 12.45
N ASN A 470 -1.84 -18.51 13.00
CA ASN A 470 -0.41 -18.84 13.08
C ASN A 470 0.14 -19.58 11.85
N ASN A 471 -0.70 -20.31 11.09
CA ASN A 471 -0.21 -21.10 9.96
C ASN A 471 -1.30 -21.32 8.90
N VAL A 472 -1.20 -20.57 7.80
CA VAL A 472 -2.10 -20.67 6.65
C VAL A 472 -2.02 -22.02 5.92
N ASN A 473 -0.93 -22.77 6.09
CA ASN A 473 -0.74 -24.08 5.46
C ASN A 473 -1.11 -25.25 6.38
N VAL A 474 -1.84 -24.97 7.46
CA VAL A 474 -2.45 -25.98 8.34
C VAL A 474 -3.96 -25.82 8.31
N ALA A 475 -4.69 -26.93 8.17
CA ALA A 475 -6.15 -26.90 8.21
C ALA A 475 -6.65 -26.21 9.48
N GLY A 476 -7.51 -25.20 9.34
CA GLY A 476 -8.00 -24.40 10.47
C GLY A 476 -7.03 -23.33 10.97
N GLY A 477 -5.92 -23.07 10.28
CA GLY A 477 -5.06 -21.90 10.52
C GLY A 477 -3.99 -22.05 11.60
N GLY A 478 -3.81 -23.24 12.17
CA GLY A 478 -2.74 -23.47 13.17
C GLY A 478 -2.94 -22.75 14.52
N GLY A 479 -4.17 -22.31 14.81
CA GLY A 479 -4.54 -21.59 16.03
C GLY A 479 -4.55 -20.07 15.88
N PHE A 480 -5.18 -19.41 16.85
CA PHE A 480 -5.39 -17.97 16.88
C PHE A 480 -4.32 -17.28 17.72
N SER A 481 -3.78 -16.15 17.26
CA SER A 481 -2.90 -15.30 18.08
C SER A 481 -3.67 -14.36 19.03
N ASN A 482 -5.01 -14.39 18.98
CA ASN A 482 -5.91 -13.55 19.77
C ASN A 482 -5.71 -12.05 19.53
N PHE A 483 -5.75 -11.65 18.26
CA PHE A 483 -5.57 -10.24 17.89
C PHE A 483 -6.34 -9.88 16.62
N GLN A 484 -7.14 -8.81 16.70
CA GLN A 484 -7.88 -8.23 15.59
C GLN A 484 -7.37 -6.79 15.34
N GLU A 485 -6.52 -6.64 14.33
CA GLU A 485 -6.00 -5.33 13.90
C GLU A 485 -7.12 -4.41 13.39
N SER A 486 -6.93 -3.10 13.50
CA SER A 486 -7.94 -2.11 13.10
C SER A 486 -8.20 -2.10 11.59
N PHE A 487 -7.19 -2.42 10.76
CA PHE A 487 -7.34 -2.59 9.30
C PHE A 487 -8.29 -3.71 8.89
N TRP A 488 -8.65 -4.62 9.80
CA TRP A 488 -9.76 -5.56 9.53
C TRP A 488 -11.03 -4.79 9.15
N PHE A 489 -11.32 -3.70 9.87
CA PHE A 489 -12.45 -2.82 9.60
C PHE A 489 -12.20 -1.88 8.43
N ALA A 490 -11.04 -1.23 8.39
CA ALA A 490 -10.75 -0.24 7.36
C ALA A 490 -10.56 -0.87 5.98
N GLU A 491 -9.91 -2.02 5.88
CA GLU A 491 -9.37 -2.46 4.60
C GLU A 491 -10.01 -3.76 4.13
N VAL A 492 -9.84 -4.85 4.87
CA VAL A 492 -10.31 -6.17 4.45
C VAL A 492 -11.81 -6.16 4.18
N LEU A 493 -12.59 -5.66 5.14
CA LEU A 493 -14.03 -5.58 5.03
C LEU A 493 -14.48 -4.52 4.02
N LYS A 494 -13.71 -3.44 3.80
CA LYS A 494 -14.07 -2.41 2.83
C LYS A 494 -13.85 -2.89 1.40
N TYR A 495 -12.67 -3.41 1.04
CA TYR A 495 -12.41 -3.93 -0.31
C TYR A 495 -13.29 -5.14 -0.63
N SER A 496 -13.48 -6.05 0.33
CA SER A 496 -14.41 -7.19 0.18
C SER A 496 -15.86 -6.74 -0.06
N TYR A 497 -16.26 -5.59 0.52
CA TYR A 497 -17.59 -5.03 0.29
C TYR A 497 -17.69 -4.33 -1.07
N LEU A 498 -16.75 -3.43 -1.37
CA LEU A 498 -16.76 -2.56 -2.54
C LEU A 498 -16.81 -3.34 -3.85
N ILE A 499 -16.05 -4.44 -3.95
CA ILE A 499 -16.01 -5.28 -5.16
C ILE A 499 -17.37 -5.91 -5.49
N HIS A 500 -18.27 -6.02 -4.51
CA HIS A 500 -19.63 -6.57 -4.67
C HIS A 500 -20.73 -5.51 -4.56
N ALA A 501 -20.40 -4.29 -4.13
CA ALA A 501 -21.35 -3.21 -3.93
C ALA A 501 -21.86 -2.64 -5.26
N GLU A 502 -22.93 -1.84 -5.16
CA GLU A 502 -23.34 -0.98 -6.27
C GLU A 502 -22.25 0.06 -6.56
N ASP A 503 -22.24 0.56 -7.80
CA ASP A 503 -21.31 1.60 -8.19
C ASP A 503 -21.63 2.93 -7.48
N ALA A 504 -20.60 3.67 -7.11
CA ALA A 504 -20.70 4.90 -6.33
C ALA A 504 -19.47 5.78 -6.53
N VAL A 505 -19.55 7.06 -6.17
CA VAL A 505 -18.47 8.03 -6.41
C VAL A 505 -17.15 7.72 -5.70
N TRP A 506 -17.19 6.91 -4.65
CA TRP A 506 -15.99 6.45 -3.93
C TRP A 506 -15.35 5.21 -4.56
N GLN A 507 -16.00 4.56 -5.54
CA GLN A 507 -15.39 3.45 -6.27
C GLN A 507 -14.28 3.97 -7.18
N VAL A 508 -13.25 3.16 -7.40
CA VAL A 508 -12.18 3.45 -8.36
C VAL A 508 -12.76 3.39 -9.77
N GLN A 509 -12.50 4.42 -10.57
CA GLN A 509 -13.01 4.57 -11.93
C GLN A 509 -11.87 4.36 -12.93
N ALA A 510 -12.16 3.61 -13.99
CA ALA A 510 -11.21 3.36 -15.07
C ALA A 510 -11.11 4.53 -16.07
N ASP A 511 -12.10 5.40 -16.14
CA ASP A 511 -12.29 6.42 -17.19
C ASP A 511 -11.91 7.84 -16.77
N HIS A 512 -10.94 7.99 -15.86
CA HIS A 512 -10.50 9.28 -15.28
C HIS A 512 -11.57 10.05 -14.49
N SER A 513 -12.73 9.45 -14.21
CA SER A 513 -13.81 10.10 -13.45
C SER A 513 -13.69 9.96 -11.92
N ASN A 514 -12.54 9.49 -11.41
CA ASN A 514 -12.27 9.37 -9.98
C ASN A 514 -12.55 10.70 -9.26
N GLN A 515 -13.34 10.65 -8.19
CA GLN A 515 -13.56 11.78 -7.27
C GLN A 515 -12.86 11.59 -5.93
N PHE A 516 -12.38 10.37 -5.69
CA PHE A 516 -11.67 9.97 -4.48
C PHE A 516 -10.41 9.21 -4.87
N VAL A 517 -9.41 9.31 -4.02
CA VAL A 517 -8.20 8.48 -4.00
C VAL A 517 -8.13 7.83 -2.63
N TYR A 518 -7.90 6.52 -2.57
CA TYR A 518 -7.76 5.81 -1.31
C TYR A 518 -6.38 6.09 -0.72
N ASN A 519 -6.27 6.40 0.57
CA ASN A 519 -4.98 6.37 1.27
C ASN A 519 -4.50 4.91 1.45
N THR A 520 -3.36 4.69 2.11
CA THR A 520 -2.78 3.32 2.29
C THR A 520 -3.58 2.46 3.27
N GLU A 521 -4.48 3.04 4.07
CA GLU A 521 -5.34 2.35 5.05
C GLU A 521 -6.79 2.25 4.50
N CYS A 522 -6.93 2.21 3.17
CA CYS A 522 -8.21 2.13 2.47
C CYS A 522 -9.20 3.26 2.83
N HIS A 523 -8.76 4.43 3.28
CA HIS A 523 -9.63 5.58 3.53
C HIS A 523 -9.78 6.43 2.26
N PRO A 524 -10.99 6.53 1.66
CA PRO A 524 -11.18 7.37 0.48
C PRO A 524 -11.09 8.86 0.83
N ILE A 525 -10.08 9.53 0.27
CA ILE A 525 -9.83 10.98 0.36
C ILE A 525 -10.34 11.66 -0.91
N ARG A 526 -11.08 12.75 -0.78
CA ARG A 526 -11.60 13.46 -1.95
C ARG A 526 -10.46 14.17 -2.68
N ILE A 527 -10.39 14.02 -4.00
CA ILE A 527 -9.34 14.68 -4.82
C ILE A 527 -9.48 16.21 -4.80
N ALA A 528 -8.38 16.92 -5.06
CA ALA A 528 -8.36 18.37 -5.06
C ALA A 528 -9.23 18.97 -6.18
N THR A 529 -10.09 19.92 -5.80
CA THR A 529 -10.97 20.66 -6.70
C THR A 529 -10.40 22.01 -7.09
N GLY A 530 -10.88 22.62 -8.19
CA GLY A 530 -10.34 23.87 -8.73
C GLY A 530 -10.27 25.05 -7.73
N TYR A 531 -11.12 25.08 -6.69
CA TYR A 531 -11.04 26.09 -5.63
C TYR A 531 -9.82 25.89 -4.72
N GLU A 532 -9.44 24.65 -4.42
CA GLU A 532 -8.26 24.29 -3.64
C GLU A 532 -6.98 24.53 -4.47
N ARG A 533 -7.04 24.25 -5.79
CA ARG A 533 -5.94 24.52 -6.73
C ARG A 533 -5.57 26.00 -6.86
N ALA A 534 -6.51 26.91 -6.63
CA ALA A 534 -6.30 28.35 -6.80
C ALA A 534 -5.66 29.04 -5.57
N LYS A 535 -5.47 28.32 -4.46
CA LYS A 535 -4.90 28.87 -3.21
C LYS A 535 -3.38 28.70 -3.09
N HIS A 536 -2.78 27.96 -4.01
CA HIS A 536 -1.35 27.68 -4.12
C HIS A 536 -0.87 28.12 -5.50
#